data_AF-U3AIK2-F1
#
_entry.id   AF-U3AIK2-F1
#
_cell.length_a   1.000
_cell.length_b   1.000
_cell.length_c   1.000
_cell.angle_alpha   90.00
_cell.angle_beta   90.00
_cell.angle_gamma   90.00
#
_symmetry.space_group_name_H-M   'P 1'
#
loop_
_entity.id
_entity.type
_entity.pdbx_description
1 polymer ?
#
loop_
_entity_poly.entity_id
_entity_poly.type
_entity_poly.pdbx_seq_one_letter_code
_entity_poly.pdbx_strand_id
1 'polypeptide(L)'
;MIGGSDRAWRVTRDRDTGEILQEVPLERLTDYVLDYFTDSLILDVPLKQADEDGHPVSVRLVFETEGTAERYWLYGGDVIWTPAEDLEIGARIQHADAARGTPQRERLQAVYMRRRIDDGTSVELEVARMQDGAGRAGAAGRCGSRANAPHGRASSN
;
A
#
# COMPACT_ATOMS: atom_id res chain seq x y z
N MET A 1 -10.65 -7.37 -15.68
CA MET A 1 -9.30 -7.93 -15.43
C MET A 1 -9.08 -9.09 -16.40
N ILE A 2 -7.85 -9.30 -16.88
CA ILE A 2 -7.50 -10.46 -17.71
C ILE A 2 -7.11 -11.61 -16.78
N GLY A 3 -7.86 -12.70 -16.84
CA GLY A 3 -7.58 -13.88 -16.00
C GLY A 3 -6.20 -14.46 -16.27
N GLY A 4 -5.44 -14.75 -15.21
CA GLY A 4 -4.09 -15.32 -15.28
C GLY A 4 -2.96 -14.33 -15.60
N SER A 5 -3.26 -13.03 -15.73
CA SER A 5 -2.23 -11.98 -15.87
C SER A 5 -1.62 -11.53 -14.53
N ASP A 6 -2.19 -12.00 -13.42
CA ASP A 6 -1.81 -11.61 -12.08
C ASP A 6 -0.45 -12.15 -11.67
N ARG A 7 0.32 -11.28 -11.03
CA ARG A 7 1.60 -11.59 -10.40
C ARG A 7 1.66 -10.86 -9.07
N ALA A 8 2.02 -11.61 -8.02
CA ALA A 8 2.16 -11.08 -6.69
C ALA A 8 3.60 -11.26 -6.18
N TRP A 9 4.07 -10.29 -5.42
CA TRP A 9 5.36 -10.34 -4.74
C TRP A 9 5.20 -9.87 -3.30
N ARG A 10 5.91 -10.51 -2.39
CA ARG A 10 6.21 -9.96 -1.07
C ARG A 10 7.41 -9.04 -1.19
N VAL A 11 7.23 -7.78 -0.80
CA VAL A 11 8.26 -6.73 -0.90
C VAL A 11 8.59 -6.21 0.48
N THR A 12 9.86 -6.27 0.86
CA THR A 12 10.41 -5.65 2.07
C THR A 12 11.10 -4.35 1.69
N ARG A 13 10.77 -3.26 2.37
CA ARG A 13 11.38 -1.94 2.14
C ARG A 13 12.14 -1.45 3.35
N ASP A 14 13.19 -0.70 3.12
CA ASP A 14 13.88 0.03 4.16
C ASP A 14 12.89 0.95 4.90
N ARG A 15 13.01 1.00 6.23
CA ARG A 15 12.02 1.68 7.08
C ARG A 15 12.19 3.20 7.07
N ASP A 16 13.40 3.66 6.79
CA ASP A 16 13.82 5.05 6.86
C ASP A 16 13.91 5.67 5.46
N THR A 17 14.43 4.94 4.47
CA THR A 17 14.61 5.42 3.08
C THR A 17 13.49 4.99 2.14
N GLY A 18 12.76 3.91 2.44
CA GLY A 18 11.71 3.35 1.57
C GLY A 18 12.22 2.55 0.35
N GLU A 19 13.54 2.38 0.23
CA GLU A 19 14.16 1.55 -0.82
C GLU A 19 13.75 0.08 -0.70
N ILE A 20 13.71 -0.65 -1.81
CA ILE A 20 13.37 -2.09 -1.78
C ILE A 20 14.61 -2.87 -1.35
N LEU A 21 14.52 -3.56 -0.23
CA LEU A 21 15.56 -4.44 0.29
C LEU A 21 15.41 -5.86 -0.25
N GLN A 22 14.17 -6.34 -0.38
CA GLN A 22 13.89 -7.70 -0.83
C GLN A 22 12.59 -7.76 -1.64
N GLU A 23 12.59 -8.58 -2.67
CA GLU A 23 11.42 -8.92 -3.46
C GLU A 23 11.34 -10.43 -3.67
N VAL A 24 10.28 -11.06 -3.16
CA VAL A 24 10.05 -12.51 -3.25
C VAL A 24 8.77 -12.75 -4.04
N PRO A 25 8.82 -13.45 -5.19
CA PRO A 25 7.61 -13.79 -5.93
C PRO A 25 6.74 -14.76 -5.11
N LEU A 26 5.42 -14.57 -5.18
CA LEU A 26 4.43 -15.47 -4.62
C LEU A 26 3.86 -16.34 -5.73
N GLU A 27 3.69 -17.62 -5.46
CA GLU A 27 3.13 -18.57 -6.42
C GLU A 27 1.60 -18.55 -6.39
N ARG A 28 0.99 -18.42 -7.56
CA ARG A 28 -0.47 -18.39 -7.72
C ARG A 28 -1.05 -19.77 -7.36
N LEU A 29 -2.19 -19.77 -6.66
CA LEU A 29 -2.89 -20.94 -6.12
C LEU A 29 -2.14 -21.71 -5.03
N THR A 30 -0.87 -21.36 -4.75
CA THR A 30 -0.07 -21.94 -3.67
C THR A 30 0.05 -20.96 -2.51
N ASP A 31 0.51 -19.74 -2.79
CA ASP A 31 0.74 -18.69 -1.80
C ASP A 31 -0.38 -17.65 -1.78
N TYR A 32 -1.11 -17.50 -2.89
CA TYR A 32 -2.23 -16.57 -3.00
C TYR A 32 -3.27 -17.02 -4.03
N VAL A 33 -4.49 -16.55 -3.84
CA VAL A 33 -5.60 -16.65 -4.80
C VAL A 33 -6.14 -15.25 -5.07
N LEU A 34 -6.27 -14.91 -6.36
CA LEU A 34 -6.98 -13.71 -6.78
C LEU A 34 -8.38 -14.11 -7.27
N ASP A 35 -9.41 -13.73 -6.52
CA ASP A 35 -10.80 -13.90 -6.91
C ASP A 35 -11.23 -12.72 -7.79
N TYR A 36 -11.37 -12.98 -9.08
CA TYR A 36 -11.77 -11.99 -10.08
C TYR A 36 -13.26 -11.63 -10.03
N PHE A 37 -14.10 -12.42 -9.35
CA PHE A 37 -15.53 -12.14 -9.23
C PHE A 37 -15.81 -11.21 -8.05
N THR A 38 -15.04 -11.34 -6.97
CA THR A 38 -15.19 -10.51 -5.77
C THR A 38 -14.11 -9.45 -5.62
N ASP A 39 -13.23 -9.28 -6.62
CA ASP A 39 -12.09 -8.36 -6.61
C ASP A 39 -11.25 -8.49 -5.32
N SER A 40 -11.02 -9.72 -4.88
CA SER A 40 -10.40 -10.02 -3.59
C SER A 40 -9.09 -10.79 -3.75
N LEU A 41 -8.03 -10.32 -3.09
CA LEU A 41 -6.78 -11.05 -2.95
C LEU A 41 -6.77 -11.81 -1.62
N ILE A 42 -6.64 -13.13 -1.69
CA ILE A 42 -6.52 -14.03 -0.54
C ILE A 42 -5.07 -14.50 -0.48
N LEU A 43 -4.43 -14.36 0.68
CA LEU A 43 -3.07 -14.83 0.92
C LEU A 43 -3.15 -16.09 1.78
N ASP A 44 -2.56 -17.18 1.31
CA ASP A 44 -2.47 -18.45 2.03
C ASP A 44 -1.16 -18.57 2.84
N VAL A 45 -0.24 -17.63 2.62
CA VAL A 45 0.98 -17.47 3.42
C VAL A 45 0.82 -16.40 4.50
N PRO A 46 1.38 -16.62 5.70
CA PRO A 46 1.40 -15.59 6.73
C PRO A 46 2.26 -14.42 6.27
N LEU A 47 1.65 -13.25 6.16
CA LEU A 47 2.33 -12.00 5.88
C LEU A 47 2.54 -11.23 7.18
N LYS A 48 3.78 -11.24 7.70
CA LYS A 48 4.15 -10.33 8.79
C LYS A 48 4.12 -8.91 8.24
N GLN A 49 3.63 -7.95 9.03
CA GLN A 49 3.64 -6.54 8.61
C GLN A 49 5.08 -6.00 8.54
N ALA A 50 5.97 -6.50 9.39
CA ALA A 50 7.38 -6.15 9.43
C ALA A 50 8.26 -7.41 9.45
N ASP A 51 9.50 -7.30 9.00
CA ASP A 51 10.51 -8.31 9.29
C ASP A 51 11.07 -8.15 10.73
N GLU A 52 12.11 -8.92 11.04
CA GLU A 52 12.71 -8.96 12.37
C GLU A 52 13.37 -7.61 12.75
N ASP A 53 13.87 -6.87 11.76
CA ASP A 53 14.51 -5.57 11.91
C ASP A 53 13.50 -4.39 11.85
N GLY A 54 12.22 -4.69 11.66
CA GLY A 54 11.13 -3.72 11.64
C GLY A 54 10.88 -3.08 10.28
N HIS A 55 11.54 -3.56 9.22
CA HIS A 55 11.32 -3.11 7.85
C HIS A 55 9.91 -3.47 7.38
N PRO A 56 9.13 -2.53 6.81
CA PRO A 56 7.79 -2.82 6.32
C PRO A 56 7.81 -3.85 5.19
N VAL A 57 6.97 -4.87 5.36
CA VAL A 57 6.67 -5.91 4.39
C VAL A 57 5.27 -5.65 3.82
N SER A 58 5.16 -5.61 2.50
CA SER A 58 3.90 -5.43 1.78
C SER A 58 3.75 -6.45 0.66
N VAL A 59 2.54 -6.61 0.15
CA VAL A 59 2.30 -7.38 -1.08
C VAL A 59 2.08 -6.41 -2.23
N ARG A 60 2.83 -6.60 -3.30
CA ARG A 60 2.62 -5.92 -4.58
C ARG A 60 1.91 -6.86 -5.53
N LEU A 61 0.72 -6.48 -5.97
CA LEU A 61 -0.05 -7.20 -6.99
C LEU A 61 -0.02 -6.39 -8.29
N VAL A 62 0.30 -7.05 -9.39
CA VAL A 62 0.20 -6.49 -10.74
C VAL A 62 -0.73 -7.40 -11.54
N PHE A 63 -1.70 -6.82 -12.22
CA PHE A 63 -2.62 -7.54 -13.10
C PHE A 63 -2.95 -6.66 -14.30
N GLU A 64 -3.31 -7.29 -15.40
CA GLU A 64 -3.77 -6.60 -16.59
C GLU A 64 -5.29 -6.50 -16.58
N THR A 65 -5.80 -5.40 -17.13
CA THR A 65 -7.24 -5.24 -17.36
C THR A 65 -7.47 -5.02 -18.85
N GLU A 66 -8.34 -5.83 -19.44
CA GLU A 66 -8.91 -5.52 -20.74
C GLU A 66 -9.94 -4.42 -20.54
N GLY A 67 -9.65 -3.27 -21.14
CA GLY A 67 -10.58 -2.16 -21.26
C GLY A 67 -10.33 -1.46 -22.58
N THR A 68 -11.38 -1.34 -23.40
CA THR A 68 -11.42 -0.33 -24.47
C THR A 68 -11.55 1.04 -23.82
N ALA A 69 -10.47 1.53 -23.21
CA ALA A 69 -10.41 2.86 -22.62
C ALA A 69 -9.76 3.82 -23.62
N GLU A 70 -10.35 5.00 -23.78
CA GLU A 70 -9.72 6.10 -24.51
C GLU A 70 -8.41 6.48 -23.81
N ARG A 71 -7.40 6.92 -24.58
CA ARG A 71 -6.13 7.39 -24.01
C ARG A 71 -6.39 8.55 -23.06
N TYR A 72 -5.78 8.49 -21.88
CA TYR A 72 -5.84 9.54 -20.86
C TYR A 72 -4.48 9.74 -20.20
N TRP A 73 -4.30 10.89 -19.56
CA TRP A 73 -3.17 11.23 -18.73
C TRP A 73 -3.46 10.88 -17.26
N LEU A 74 -2.51 10.17 -16.66
CA LEU A 74 -2.42 10.01 -15.21
C LEU A 74 -1.27 10.89 -14.72
N TYR A 75 -1.55 11.78 -13.79
CA TYR A 75 -0.54 12.63 -13.18
C TYR A 75 -0.82 12.82 -11.69
N GLY A 76 0.22 13.14 -10.93
CA GLY A 76 0.13 13.26 -9.50
C GLY A 76 1.42 13.78 -8.89
N GLY A 77 1.37 14.01 -7.59
CA GLY A 77 2.51 14.47 -6.81
C GLY A 77 2.39 13.98 -5.38
N ASP A 78 3.54 13.76 -4.76
CA ASP A 78 3.66 13.40 -3.35
C ASP A 78 4.67 14.37 -2.71
N VAL A 79 4.32 14.89 -1.53
CA VAL A 79 5.19 15.74 -0.75
C VAL A 79 5.25 15.16 0.65
N ILE A 80 6.47 14.94 1.12
CA ILE A 80 6.77 14.43 2.46
C ILE A 80 7.55 15.49 3.21
N TRP A 81 7.14 15.74 4.44
CA TRP A 81 7.81 16.63 5.36
C TRP A 81 8.10 15.89 6.67
N THR A 82 9.35 15.97 7.11
CA THR A 82 9.86 15.32 8.32
C THR A 82 10.26 16.40 9.33
N PRO A 83 9.31 16.95 10.10
CA PRO A 83 9.58 18.03 11.06
C PRO A 83 10.43 17.60 12.27
N ALA A 84 10.47 16.30 12.56
CA ALA A 84 11.25 15.72 13.66
C ALA A 84 11.68 14.30 13.29
N GLU A 85 12.68 13.76 14.01
CA GLU A 85 13.21 12.41 13.77
C GLU A 85 12.20 11.28 14.00
N ASP A 86 11.13 11.55 14.73
CA ASP A 86 10.07 10.60 15.06
C ASP A 86 8.78 10.83 14.26
N LEU A 87 8.72 11.86 13.41
CA LEU A 87 7.47 12.30 12.78
C LEU A 87 7.63 12.61 11.30
N GLU A 88 6.80 11.96 10.49
CA GLU A 88 6.67 12.19 9.06
C GLU A 88 5.21 12.54 8.74
N ILE A 89 5.03 13.56 7.90
CA ILE A 89 3.72 13.99 7.40
C ILE A 89 3.81 14.08 5.90
N GLY A 90 2.87 13.46 5.20
CA GLY A 90 2.83 13.47 3.76
C GLY A 90 1.47 13.85 3.20
N ALA A 91 1.49 14.34 1.97
CA ALA A 91 0.29 14.60 1.19
C ALA A 91 0.48 14.10 -0.24
N ARG A 92 -0.56 13.45 -0.77
CA ARG A 92 -0.56 12.91 -2.12
C ARG A 92 -1.76 13.41 -2.89
N ILE A 93 -1.54 13.72 -4.17
CA ILE A 93 -2.60 13.94 -5.14
C ILE A 93 -2.38 13.05 -6.36
N GLN A 94 -3.47 12.50 -6.90
CA GLN A 94 -3.47 11.76 -8.16
C GLN A 94 -4.70 12.18 -8.97
N HIS A 95 -4.52 12.34 -10.27
CA HIS A 95 -5.58 12.65 -11.20
C HIS A 95 -5.44 11.85 -12.47
N ALA A 96 -6.51 11.13 -12.82
CA ALA A 96 -6.70 10.53 -14.13
C ALA A 96 -7.74 11.37 -14.90
N ASP A 97 -7.33 11.93 -16.04
CA ASP A 97 -8.14 12.88 -16.81
C ASP A 97 -8.96 12.24 -17.94
N ALA A 98 -9.32 10.96 -17.80
CA ALA A 98 -10.16 10.25 -18.75
C ALA A 98 -11.52 10.96 -18.98
N ALA A 99 -12.22 10.58 -20.05
CA ALA A 99 -13.49 11.19 -20.41
C ALA A 99 -14.51 11.14 -19.26
N ARG A 100 -15.33 12.19 -19.13
CA ARG A 100 -16.33 12.29 -18.06
C ARG A 100 -17.33 11.13 -18.14
N GLY A 101 -17.63 10.51 -17.00
CA GLY A 101 -18.53 9.36 -16.93
C GLY A 101 -17.85 8.01 -17.19
N THR A 102 -16.55 7.98 -17.49
CA THR A 102 -15.77 6.73 -17.56
C THR A 102 -15.29 6.31 -16.16
N PRO A 103 -15.19 5.01 -15.88
CA PRO A 103 -14.64 4.55 -14.60
C PRO A 103 -13.16 4.90 -14.43
N GLN A 104 -12.42 5.16 -15.52
CA GLN A 104 -10.99 5.54 -15.48
C GLN A 104 -10.74 6.98 -15.05
N ARG A 105 -11.76 7.85 -15.05
CA ARG A 105 -11.59 9.24 -14.62
C ARG A 105 -11.67 9.31 -13.11
N GLU A 106 -10.58 9.64 -12.45
CA GLU A 106 -10.53 9.64 -10.99
C GLU A 106 -9.70 10.79 -10.42
N ARG A 107 -10.03 11.19 -9.19
CA ARG A 107 -9.19 12.10 -8.38
C ARG A 107 -9.01 11.49 -7.00
N LEU A 108 -7.77 11.39 -6.55
CA LEU A 108 -7.43 11.01 -5.18
C LEU A 108 -6.62 12.13 -4.54
N GLN A 109 -6.99 12.49 -3.32
CA GLN A 109 -6.22 13.38 -2.47
C GLN A 109 -6.11 12.73 -1.09
N ALA A 110 -4.91 12.62 -0.55
CA ALA A 110 -4.67 12.01 0.74
C ALA A 110 -3.69 12.84 1.57
N VAL A 111 -3.90 12.83 2.88
CA VAL A 111 -2.93 13.30 3.87
C VAL A 111 -2.67 12.16 4.82
N TYR A 112 -1.40 11.89 5.10
CA TYR A 112 -0.98 10.84 5.99
C TYR A 112 0.07 11.34 6.98
N MET A 113 0.15 10.66 8.11
CA MET A 113 1.11 10.90 9.17
C MET A 113 1.64 9.55 9.65
N ARG A 114 2.94 9.49 9.88
CA ARG A 114 3.60 8.37 10.53
C ARG A 114 4.42 8.92 11.70
N ARG A 115 4.20 8.35 12.90
CA ARG A 115 4.94 8.73 14.09
C ARG A 115 5.52 7.52 14.79
N ARG A 116 6.81 7.57 15.11
CA ARG A 116 7.50 6.61 15.98
C ARG A 116 7.32 7.04 17.43
N ILE A 117 6.75 6.17 18.26
CA ILE A 117 6.49 6.45 19.68
C ILE A 117 7.71 6.03 20.52
N ASP A 118 8.29 4.89 20.16
CA ASP A 118 9.52 4.34 20.73
C ASP A 118 10.22 3.48 19.66
N ASP A 119 11.38 2.89 19.98
CA ASP A 119 12.19 2.13 19.01
C ASP A 119 11.48 0.88 18.47
N GLY A 120 10.42 0.40 19.14
CA GLY A 120 9.60 -0.73 18.71
C GLY A 120 8.25 -0.33 18.13
N THR A 121 7.75 0.87 18.40
CA THR A 121 6.34 1.22 18.20
C THR A 121 6.16 2.39 17.25
N SER A 122 5.34 2.21 16.23
CA SER A 122 4.93 3.28 15.30
C SER A 122 3.42 3.31 15.11
N VAL A 123 2.90 4.50 14.83
CA VAL A 123 1.50 4.77 14.53
C VAL A 123 1.41 5.44 13.18
N GLU A 124 0.41 5.04 12.39
CA GLU A 124 0.11 5.59 11.09
C GLU A 124 -1.36 6.03 11.02
N LEU A 125 -1.58 7.19 10.43
CA LEU A 125 -2.89 7.76 10.20
C LEU A 125 -2.95 8.26 8.76
N GLU A 126 -4.04 7.97 8.06
CA GLU A 126 -4.28 8.49 6.72
C GLU A 126 -5.75 8.87 6.57
N VAL A 127 -5.99 10.00 5.92
CA VAL A 127 -7.32 10.41 5.47
C VAL A 127 -7.24 10.72 3.99
N ALA A 128 -8.11 10.07 3.23
CA ALA A 128 -8.18 10.20 1.79
C ALA A 128 -9.58 10.66 1.36
N ARG A 129 -9.62 11.47 0.30
CA ARG A 129 -10.82 11.82 -0.44
C ARG A 129 -10.64 11.36 -1.88
N MET A 130 -11.59 10.60 -2.37
CA MET A 130 -11.63 10.11 -3.73
C MET A 130 -12.86 10.64 -4.46
N GLN A 131 -12.72 10.93 -5.74
CA GLN A 131 -13.82 11.26 -6.63
C GLN A 131 -13.75 10.38 -7.88
N ASP A 132 -14.86 9.74 -8.22
CA ASP A 132 -15.00 8.90 -9.41
C ASP A 132 -15.35 9.71 -10.68
N GLY A 133 -15.44 9.02 -11.81
CA GLY A 133 -15.67 9.64 -13.11
C GLY A 133 -17.08 10.18 -13.31
N ALA A 134 -18.04 9.74 -12.49
CA ALA A 134 -19.39 10.28 -12.41
C ALA A 134 -19.47 11.52 -11.49
N GLY A 135 -18.38 11.87 -10.81
CA GLY A 135 -18.28 13.02 -9.91
C GLY A 135 -18.71 12.73 -8.48
N ARG A 136 -19.02 11.47 -8.12
CA ARG A 136 -19.34 11.09 -6.74
C ARG A 136 -18.05 11.10 -5.93
N ALA A 137 -18.11 11.64 -4.72
CA ALA A 137 -16.96 11.72 -3.84
C ALA A 137 -17.18 10.90 -2.57
N GLY A 138 -16.14 10.19 -2.15
CA GLY A 138 -16.08 9.47 -0.89
C GLY A 138 -14.85 9.88 -0.09
N ALA A 139 -14.91 9.70 1.23
CA ALA A 139 -13.76 9.86 2.11
C ALA A 139 -13.49 8.53 2.84
N ALA A 140 -12.22 8.22 3.05
CA ALA A 140 -11.76 7.06 3.77
C ALA A 140 -10.72 7.49 4.81
N GLY A 141 -10.72 6.80 5.95
CA GLY A 141 -9.71 6.96 6.99
C GLY A 141 -9.08 5.62 7.31
N ARG A 142 -7.75 5.59 7.47
CA ARG A 142 -7.01 4.44 7.96
C ARG A 142 -6.23 4.85 9.20
N CYS A 143 -6.23 3.97 10.20
CA CYS A 143 -5.38 4.06 11.38
C CYS A 143 -4.72 2.70 11.59
N GLY A 144 -3.43 2.69 11.91
CA GLY A 144 -2.69 1.48 12.22
C GLY A 144 -1.62 1.75 13.27
N SER A 145 -1.29 0.72 14.04
CA SER A 145 -0.13 0.71 14.91
C SER A 145 0.71 -0.53 14.64
N ARG A 146 2.01 -0.39 14.83
CA ARG A 146 3.01 -1.47 14.77
C ARG A 146 3.79 -1.43 16.07
N ALA A 147 4.00 -2.58 16.69
CA ALA A 147 4.86 -2.73 17.87
C ALA A 147 5.76 -3.94 17.66
N ASN A 148 7.08 -3.79 17.87
CA ASN A 148 8.05 -4.88 17.82
C ASN A 148 8.25 -5.44 19.24
N ALA A 149 8.16 -6.76 19.40
CA ALA A 149 8.31 -7.38 20.72
C ALA A 149 9.79 -7.42 21.15
N PRO A 150 10.14 -7.11 22.41
CA PRO A 150 11.51 -7.22 22.87
C PRO A 150 11.95 -8.70 22.86
N HIS A 151 13.08 -8.99 22.22
CA HIS A 151 13.74 -10.29 22.29
C HIS A 151 14.07 -10.66 23.74
N GLY A 152 13.30 -11.56 24.33
CA GLY A 152 13.69 -12.25 25.54
C GLY A 152 14.91 -13.15 25.24
N ARG A 153 16.09 -12.75 25.70
CA ARG A 153 17.24 -13.64 25.80
C ARG A 153 16.88 -14.79 26.73
N ALA A 154 16.63 -15.97 26.18
CA ALA A 154 16.74 -17.20 26.95
C ALA A 154 18.23 -17.54 27.09
N SER A 155 18.81 -17.15 28.23
CA SER A 155 19.98 -17.83 28.75
C SER A 155 19.56 -19.24 29.18
N SER A 156 20.19 -20.28 28.62
CA SER A 156 20.25 -21.59 29.28
C SER A 156 21.69 -22.07 29.33
N ASN A 157 22.02 -22.43 30.56
CA ASN A 157 23.25 -22.98 31.11
C ASN A 157 23.66 -24.30 30.46
#